data_AF-A0AAN9ALW8-F1
#
_entry.id   AF-A0AAN9ALW8-F1
#
_cell.length_a   1.000
_cell.length_b   1.000
_cell.length_c   1.000
_cell.angle_alpha   90.00
_cell.angle_beta   90.00
_cell.angle_gamma   90.00
#
_symmetry.space_group_name_H-M   'P 1'
#
loop_
_entity.id
_entity.type
_entity.pdbx_description
1 polymer ?
#
loop_
_entity_poly.entity_id
_entity_poly.type
_entity_poly.pdbx_seq_one_letter_code
_entity_poly.pdbx_strand_id
1 'polypeptide(L)'
;MSVLVIVQAAVGGLFLAKNSALHSTIKEKVGDKVKDDYDETGNDVFSFAINMLNYLLKCCAINGRTDFKGGIPALSCCKREVITTDQNKCLARQSPYADFYQQGCYDKLKDKVLEQLTVAAVILALVLLLQVVEIVIALFVVKEASSIGPI
;
A
#
# COMPACT_ATOMS: atom_id res chain seq x y z
N MET A 1 14.99 18.93 -5.59
CA MET A 1 15.32 17.92 -4.57
C MET A 1 14.88 18.29 -3.16
N SER A 2 15.11 19.51 -2.66
CA SER A 2 14.76 19.90 -1.29
C SER A 2 13.27 19.74 -0.91
N VAL A 3 12.35 20.01 -1.85
CA VAL A 3 10.91 19.79 -1.64
C VAL A 3 10.59 18.31 -1.42
N LEU A 4 11.26 17.41 -2.15
CA LEU A 4 11.03 15.96 -2.03
C LEU A 4 11.47 15.43 -0.66
N VAL A 5 12.60 15.90 -0.13
CA VAL A 5 13.07 15.57 1.23
C VAL A 5 12.01 15.92 2.28
N ILE A 6 11.45 17.13 2.19
CA ILE A 6 10.44 17.63 3.13
C ILE A 6 9.16 16.78 3.05
N VAL A 7 8.69 16.49 1.83
CA VAL A 7 7.51 15.66 1.61
C VAL A 7 7.73 14.23 2.13
N GLN A 8 8.89 13.63 1.86
CA GLN A 8 9.22 12.28 2.31
C GLN A 8 9.27 12.19 3.84
N ALA A 9 9.85 13.19 4.52
CA ALA A 9 9.86 13.28 5.97
C ALA A 9 8.44 13.45 6.55
N ALA A 10 7.62 14.31 5.95
CA ALA A 10 6.24 14.52 6.39
C ALA A 10 5.38 13.27 6.22
N VAL A 11 5.43 12.63 5.04
CA VAL A 11 4.67 11.39 4.77
C VAL A 11 5.16 10.24 5.64
N GLY A 12 6.47 10.08 5.79
CA GLY A 12 7.06 9.07 6.67
C GLY A 12 6.63 9.26 8.13
N GLY A 13 6.72 10.49 8.64
CA GLY A 13 6.26 10.82 10.00
C GLY A 13 4.77 10.54 10.20
N LEU A 14 3.93 10.96 9.27
CA LEU A 14 2.49 10.68 9.30
C LEU A 14 2.20 9.16 9.21
N PHE A 15 2.95 8.42 8.41
CA PHE A 15 2.74 6.97 8.28
C PHE A 15 3.14 6.20 9.54
N LEU A 16 4.17 6.65 10.26
CA LEU A 16 4.60 6.01 11.52
C LEU A 16 3.73 6.39 12.72
N ALA A 17 3.04 7.53 12.66
CA ALA A 17 2.13 7.94 13.71
C ALA A 17 0.91 7.01 13.77
N LYS A 18 0.77 6.29 14.90
CA LYS A 18 -0.24 5.23 15.10
C LYS A 18 -1.68 5.65 14.78
N ASN A 19 -2.02 6.93 15.00
CA ASN A 19 -3.35 7.53 14.81
C ASN A 19 -3.38 8.65 13.74
N SER A 20 -2.60 8.52 12.66
CA SER A 20 -2.56 9.58 11.65
C SER A 20 -3.85 9.66 10.81
N ALA A 21 -4.21 10.89 10.43
CA ALA A 21 -5.28 11.17 9.47
C ALA A 21 -5.02 10.54 8.10
N LEU A 22 -3.74 10.25 7.77
CA LEU A 22 -3.35 9.56 6.55
C LEU A 22 -3.96 8.15 6.51
N HIS A 23 -3.88 7.41 7.62
CA HIS A 23 -4.38 6.04 7.68
C HIS A 23 -5.89 5.96 7.46
N SER A 24 -6.66 6.83 8.13
CA SER A 24 -8.11 6.88 7.95
C SER A 24 -8.50 7.32 6.54
N THR A 25 -7.83 8.35 6.00
CA THR A 25 -8.10 8.85 4.64
C THR A 25 -7.88 7.78 3.58
N ILE A 26 -6.80 6.98 3.69
CA ILE A 26 -6.53 5.90 2.73
C ILE A 26 -7.58 4.80 2.86
N LYS A 27 -7.87 4.38 4.10
CA LYS A 27 -8.89 3.35 4.38
C LYS A 27 -10.26 3.72 3.84
N GLU A 28 -10.67 4.96 4.04
CA GLU A 28 -11.95 5.50 3.59
C GLU A 28 -11.96 5.64 2.06
N LYS A 29 -11.05 6.42 1.47
CA LYS A 29 -11.09 6.68 0.01
C LYS A 29 -10.91 5.43 -0.83
N VAL A 30 -9.98 4.55 -0.45
CA VAL A 30 -9.74 3.32 -1.23
C VAL A 30 -10.79 2.28 -0.91
N GLY A 31 -11.25 2.18 0.35
CA GLY A 31 -12.33 1.29 0.73
C GLY A 31 -13.66 1.64 0.05
N ASP A 32 -14.00 2.91 -0.01
CA ASP A 32 -15.19 3.40 -0.72
C ASP A 32 -15.07 3.18 -2.23
N LYS A 33 -13.87 3.37 -2.78
CA LYS A 33 -13.61 2.99 -4.17
C LYS A 33 -13.79 1.49 -4.43
N VAL A 34 -13.42 0.62 -3.49
CA VAL A 34 -13.75 -0.82 -3.59
C VAL A 34 -15.26 -1.05 -3.52
N LYS A 35 -15.98 -0.32 -2.68
CA LYS A 35 -17.44 -0.45 -2.59
C LYS A 35 -18.18 0.01 -3.85
N ASP A 36 -17.65 1.00 -4.54
CA ASP A 36 -18.34 1.69 -5.64
C ASP A 36 -17.89 1.19 -7.01
N ASP A 37 -16.59 0.93 -7.18
CA ASP A 37 -15.98 0.67 -8.49
C ASP A 37 -15.53 -0.78 -8.68
N TYR A 38 -15.54 -1.62 -7.63
CA TYR A 38 -15.09 -3.00 -7.76
C TYR A 38 -16.11 -3.84 -8.56
N ASP A 39 -15.60 -4.47 -9.61
CA ASP A 39 -16.32 -5.41 -10.46
C ASP A 39 -15.80 -6.84 -10.23
N GLU A 40 -16.72 -7.73 -9.83
CA GLU A 40 -16.44 -9.15 -9.63
C GLU A 40 -15.97 -9.87 -10.90
N THR A 41 -16.28 -9.35 -12.09
CA THR A 41 -15.81 -9.89 -13.36
C THR A 41 -14.32 -9.64 -13.59
N GLY A 42 -13.71 -8.69 -12.86
CA GLY A 42 -12.28 -8.40 -12.92
C GLY A 42 -11.81 -7.80 -14.24
N ASN A 43 -12.72 -7.24 -15.04
CA ASN A 43 -12.41 -6.70 -16.36
C ASN A 43 -11.77 -5.29 -16.32
N ASP A 44 -11.77 -4.64 -15.16
CA ASP A 44 -11.12 -3.36 -14.97
C ASP A 44 -9.80 -3.47 -14.18
N VAL A 45 -8.91 -2.50 -14.42
CA VAL A 45 -7.56 -2.46 -13.84
C VAL A 45 -7.61 -2.31 -12.31
N PHE A 46 -8.63 -1.64 -11.78
CA PHE A 46 -8.75 -1.41 -10.34
C PHE A 46 -9.12 -2.71 -9.63
N SER A 47 -10.12 -3.45 -10.11
CA SER A 47 -10.50 -4.76 -9.57
C SER A 47 -9.37 -5.77 -9.69
N PHE A 48 -8.63 -5.77 -10.81
CA PHE A 48 -7.41 -6.57 -10.94
C PHE A 48 -6.37 -6.23 -9.86
N ALA A 49 -6.09 -4.95 -9.63
CA ALA A 49 -5.14 -4.52 -8.61
C ALA A 49 -5.59 -4.91 -7.20
N ILE A 50 -6.88 -4.80 -6.89
CA ILE A 50 -7.46 -5.24 -5.61
C ILE A 50 -7.33 -6.76 -5.44
N ASN A 51 -7.64 -7.54 -6.48
CA ASN A 51 -7.48 -8.99 -6.45
C ASN A 51 -6.02 -9.42 -6.26
N MET A 52 -5.09 -8.74 -6.93
CA MET A 52 -3.66 -8.96 -6.75
C MET A 52 -3.22 -8.61 -5.33
N LEU A 53 -3.70 -7.50 -4.77
CA LEU A 53 -3.41 -7.09 -3.40
C LEU A 53 -3.89 -8.12 -2.38
N ASN A 54 -5.16 -8.55 -2.51
CA ASN A 54 -5.77 -9.59 -1.68
C ASN A 54 -4.91 -10.88 -1.68
N TYR A 55 -4.50 -11.32 -2.88
CA TYR A 55 -3.73 -12.54 -3.07
C TYR A 55 -2.30 -12.45 -2.51
N LEU A 56 -1.58 -11.34 -2.75
CA LEU A 56 -0.20 -11.18 -2.33
C LEU A 56 -0.07 -10.98 -0.82
N LEU A 57 -0.96 -10.18 -0.24
CA LEU A 57 -0.90 -9.84 1.18
C LEU A 57 -1.66 -10.83 2.07
N LYS A 58 -2.43 -11.76 1.50
CA LYS A 58 -3.27 -12.71 2.25
C LYS A 58 -4.28 -11.97 3.14
N CYS A 59 -5.05 -11.11 2.50
CA CYS A 59 -6.03 -10.22 3.10
C CYS A 59 -7.30 -10.18 2.23
N CYS A 60 -8.34 -9.49 2.69
CA CYS A 60 -9.53 -9.31 1.88
C CYS A 60 -10.06 -7.88 1.94
N ALA A 61 -10.07 -7.21 0.79
CA ALA A 61 -10.45 -5.81 0.63
C ALA A 61 -9.61 -4.86 1.50
N ILE A 62 -9.88 -3.55 1.48
CA ILE A 62 -9.05 -2.55 2.17
C ILE A 62 -9.25 -2.60 3.68
N ASN A 63 -10.51 -2.53 4.12
CA ASN A 63 -10.94 -2.56 5.52
C ASN A 63 -11.42 -3.95 5.96
N GLY A 64 -11.63 -4.85 5.01
CA GLY A 64 -12.18 -6.18 5.26
C GLY A 64 -13.26 -6.52 4.24
N ARG A 65 -13.82 -7.72 4.40
CA ARG A 65 -14.80 -8.31 3.47
C ARG A 65 -16.02 -7.41 3.20
N THR A 66 -16.41 -6.57 4.16
CA THR A 66 -17.58 -5.69 4.08
C THR A 66 -17.44 -4.56 3.06
N ASP A 67 -16.24 -4.31 2.53
CA ASP A 67 -16.07 -3.34 1.44
C ASP A 67 -16.66 -3.86 0.12
N PHE A 68 -16.90 -5.16 -0.03
CA PHE A 68 -17.59 -5.70 -1.19
C PHE A 68 -19.11 -5.67 -0.95
N LYS A 69 -19.85 -4.91 -1.75
CA LYS A 69 -21.32 -4.79 -1.63
C LYS A 69 -22.09 -6.05 -2.07
N GLY A 70 -21.44 -7.00 -2.75
CA GLY A 70 -22.06 -8.21 -3.25
C GLY A 70 -21.08 -9.37 -3.35
N GLY A 71 -20.45 -9.53 -4.51
CA GLY A 71 -19.51 -10.60 -4.80
C GLY A 71 -18.15 -10.41 -4.14
N ILE A 72 -17.82 -11.27 -3.19
CA ILE A 72 -16.45 -11.36 -2.67
C ILE A 72 -15.64 -12.25 -3.61
N PRO A 73 -14.48 -11.78 -4.10
CA PRO A 73 -13.65 -12.60 -4.97
C PRO A 73 -13.11 -13.82 -4.24
N ALA A 74 -13.72 -14.97 -4.52
CA ALA A 74 -13.40 -16.25 -3.92
C ALA A 74 -11.91 -16.58 -4.05
N LEU A 75 -11.33 -16.38 -5.25
CA LEU A 75 -9.96 -16.78 -5.55
C LEU A 75 -8.89 -15.94 -4.84
N SER A 76 -9.16 -14.65 -4.59
CA SER A 76 -8.16 -13.76 -4.00
C SER A 76 -8.32 -13.57 -2.50
N CYS A 77 -9.54 -13.64 -1.97
CA CYS A 77 -9.84 -13.45 -0.54
C CYS A 77 -9.89 -14.76 0.27
N CYS A 78 -10.05 -15.92 -0.38
CA CYS A 78 -10.09 -17.19 0.32
C CYS A 78 -8.71 -17.61 0.83
N LYS A 79 -8.71 -18.25 2.00
CA LYS A 79 -7.51 -18.82 2.58
C LYS A 79 -6.95 -19.92 1.68
N ARG A 80 -5.65 -19.86 1.38
CA ARG A 80 -4.99 -20.88 0.55
C ARG A 80 -5.17 -22.29 1.08
N GLU A 81 -5.16 -22.48 2.40
CA GLU A 81 -5.31 -23.79 3.03
C GLU A 81 -6.69 -24.42 2.75
N VAL A 82 -7.71 -23.58 2.58
CA VAL A 82 -9.07 -24.02 2.24
C VAL A 82 -9.14 -24.44 0.77
N ILE A 83 -8.59 -23.63 -0.14
CA ILE A 83 -8.57 -23.91 -1.59
C ILE A 83 -7.85 -25.24 -1.89
N THR A 84 -6.74 -25.52 -1.20
CA THR A 84 -5.98 -26.77 -1.40
C THR A 84 -6.71 -28.01 -0.91
N THR A 85 -7.63 -27.84 0.06
CA THR A 85 -8.37 -28.95 0.66
C THR A 85 -9.68 -29.21 -0.07
N ASP A 86 -10.35 -28.16 -0.54
CA ASP A 86 -11.59 -28.22 -1.31
C ASP A 86 -11.72 -26.93 -2.14
N GLN A 87 -11.46 -27.05 -3.44
CA GLN A 87 -11.48 -25.91 -4.37
C GLN A 87 -12.86 -25.24 -4.46
N ASN A 88 -13.93 -25.96 -4.10
CA ASN A 88 -15.30 -25.46 -4.19
C ASN A 88 -15.77 -24.74 -2.92
N LYS A 89 -15.05 -24.89 -1.79
CA LYS A 89 -15.47 -24.33 -0.50
C LYS A 89 -15.60 -22.83 -0.48
N CYS A 90 -14.81 -22.12 -1.28
CA CYS A 90 -14.86 -20.66 -1.38
C CYS A 90 -15.61 -20.15 -2.62
N LEU A 91 -15.92 -21.03 -3.58
CA LEU A 91 -16.69 -20.72 -4.78
C LEU A 91 -18.20 -20.75 -4.53
N ALA A 92 -18.63 -21.42 -3.45
CA ALA A 92 -20.02 -21.41 -3.03
C ALA A 92 -20.43 -20.01 -2.52
N ARG A 93 -21.56 -19.47 -2.98
CA ARG A 93 -22.09 -18.17 -2.51
C ARG A 93 -22.33 -18.09 -0.99
N GLN A 94 -22.31 -19.21 -0.27
CA GLN A 94 -22.52 -19.31 1.18
C GLN A 94 -21.31 -19.88 1.94
N SER A 95 -20.10 -19.69 1.43
CA SER A 95 -18.88 -20.10 2.12
C SER A 95 -18.80 -19.50 3.53
N PRO A 96 -18.47 -20.32 4.55
CA PRO A 96 -18.31 -19.87 5.92
C PRO A 96 -17.37 -18.67 6.02
N TYR A 97 -17.70 -17.74 6.91
CA TYR A 97 -16.87 -16.56 7.14
C TYR A 97 -15.43 -16.94 7.49
N ALA A 98 -15.23 -18.03 8.23
CA ALA A 98 -13.92 -18.54 8.66
C ALA A 98 -12.97 -18.93 7.51
N ASP A 99 -13.48 -19.18 6.30
CA ASP A 99 -12.69 -19.65 5.17
C ASP A 99 -11.99 -18.52 4.41
N PHE A 100 -12.35 -17.26 4.70
CA PHE A 100 -11.74 -16.07 4.09
C PHE A 100 -10.74 -15.40 5.01
N TYR A 101 -9.82 -14.64 4.41
CA TYR A 101 -8.97 -13.72 5.14
C TYR A 101 -9.82 -12.64 5.83
N GLN A 102 -9.62 -12.52 7.13
CA GLN A 102 -10.39 -11.64 8.02
C GLN A 102 -9.84 -10.22 8.07
N GLN A 103 -8.55 -10.10 7.84
CA GLN A 103 -7.83 -8.84 7.97
C GLN A 103 -7.93 -8.06 6.66
N GLY A 104 -8.24 -6.76 6.77
CA GLY A 104 -8.16 -5.83 5.66
C GLY A 104 -6.72 -5.67 5.17
N CYS A 105 -6.55 -5.49 3.86
CA CYS A 105 -5.26 -5.36 3.19
C CYS A 105 -4.47 -4.16 3.65
N TYR A 106 -5.15 -3.08 4.03
CA TYR A 106 -4.46 -1.91 4.57
C TYR A 106 -3.75 -2.24 5.89
N ASP A 107 -4.47 -2.89 6.81
CA ASP A 107 -3.91 -3.27 8.11
C ASP A 107 -2.80 -4.31 7.93
N LYS A 108 -3.00 -5.27 7.01
CA LYS A 108 -1.99 -6.27 6.70
C LYS A 108 -0.72 -5.66 6.09
N LEU A 109 -0.86 -4.69 5.21
CA LEU A 109 0.25 -3.94 4.63
C LEU A 109 0.98 -3.16 5.72
N LYS A 110 0.25 -2.43 6.56
CA LYS A 110 0.81 -1.69 7.68
C LYS A 110 1.59 -2.61 8.63
N ASP A 111 1.02 -3.74 9.01
CA ASP A 111 1.69 -4.72 9.88
C ASP A 111 3.00 -5.22 9.25
N LYS A 112 3.00 -5.55 7.95
CA LYS A 112 4.22 -5.97 7.24
C LYS A 112 5.27 -4.87 7.19
N VAL A 113 4.86 -3.62 6.97
CA VAL A 113 5.78 -2.48 6.95
C VAL A 113 6.35 -2.22 8.34
N LEU A 114 5.53 -2.34 9.40
CA LEU A 114 5.98 -2.15 10.78
C LEU A 114 6.84 -3.32 11.29
N GLU A 115 6.57 -4.55 10.86
CA GLU A 115 7.39 -5.72 11.17
C GLU A 115 8.77 -5.62 10.51
N GLN A 116 8.82 -5.10 9.28
CA GLN A 116 10.06 -4.83 8.54
C GLN A 116 10.54 -3.38 8.69
N LEU A 117 10.10 -2.68 9.75
CA LEU A 117 10.38 -1.26 9.93
C LEU A 117 11.88 -0.97 9.87
N THR A 118 12.70 -1.84 10.44
CA THR A 118 14.16 -1.70 10.42
C THR A 118 14.71 -1.65 9.00
N VAL A 119 14.25 -2.55 8.12
CA VAL A 119 14.67 -2.60 6.71
C VAL A 119 14.16 -1.37 5.96
N ALA A 120 12.88 -1.03 6.15
CA ALA A 120 12.27 0.14 5.53
C ALA A 120 12.95 1.45 5.95
N ALA A 121 13.29 1.59 7.24
CA ALA A 121 13.98 2.74 7.78
C ALA A 121 15.40 2.87 7.24
N VAL A 122 16.13 1.76 7.09
CA VAL A 122 17.47 1.74 6.48
C VAL A 122 17.41 2.21 5.02
N ILE A 123 16.46 1.68 4.23
CA ILE A 123 16.28 2.11 2.84
C ILE A 123 15.93 3.60 2.76
N LEU A 124 15.00 4.07 3.59
CA LEU A 124 14.62 5.48 3.65
C LEU A 124 15.81 6.38 4.03
N ALA A 125 16.62 5.97 5.01
CA ALA A 125 17.81 6.71 5.42
C ALA A 125 18.86 6.80 4.30
N LEU A 126 19.09 5.70 3.57
CA LEU A 126 20.01 5.69 2.42
C LEU A 126 19.53 6.63 1.31
N VAL A 127 18.22 6.61 0.99
CA VAL A 127 17.63 7.50 -0.01
C VAL A 127 17.78 8.96 0.41
N LEU A 128 17.51 9.28 1.68
CA LEU A 128 17.69 10.65 2.21
C LEU A 128 19.15 11.10 2.15
N LEU A 129 20.10 10.22 2.48
CA LEU A 129 21.53 10.52 2.39
C LEU A 129 21.95 10.82 0.95
N LEU A 130 21.48 10.02 -0.01
CA LEU A 130 21.72 10.24 -1.44
C LEU A 130 21.18 11.60 -1.91
N GLN A 131 19.97 11.96 -1.50
CA GLN A 131 19.38 13.27 -1.82
C GLN A 131 20.17 14.45 -1.23
N VAL A 132 20.74 14.31 -0.03
CA VAL A 132 21.59 15.34 0.58
C VAL A 132 22.89 15.49 -0.23
N VAL A 133 23.51 14.38 -0.63
CA VAL A 133 24.72 14.41 -1.48
C VAL A 133 24.43 15.11 -2.81
N GLU A 134 23.31 14.81 -3.45
CA GLU A 134 22.89 15.48 -4.70
C GLU A 134 22.70 16.99 -4.51
N ILE A 135 22.08 17.42 -3.40
CA ILE A 135 21.93 18.85 -3.09
C ILE A 135 23.30 19.52 -2.91
N VAL A 136 24.22 18.89 -2.19
CA VAL A 136 25.57 19.42 -1.98
C VAL A 136 26.30 19.56 -3.32
N ILE A 137 26.30 18.52 -4.15
CA ILE A 137 26.93 18.55 -5.48
C ILE A 137 26.31 19.66 -6.35
N ALA A 138 24.98 19.78 -6.37
CA ALA A 138 24.29 20.83 -7.12
C ALA A 138 24.70 22.23 -6.65
N LEU A 139 24.83 22.45 -5.34
CA LEU A 139 25.30 23.72 -4.79
C LEU A 139 26.75 24.03 -5.18
N PHE A 140 27.64 23.04 -5.17
CA PHE A 140 29.02 23.20 -5.65
C PHE A 140 29.08 23.59 -7.13
N VAL A 141 28.32 22.90 -7.99
CA VAL A 141 28.26 23.19 -9.43
C VAL A 141 27.73 24.60 -9.71
N VAL A 142 26.65 25.01 -9.02
CA VAL A 142 26.10 26.37 -9.18
C VAL A 142 27.10 27.42 -8.70
N LYS A 143 27.80 27.16 -7.59
CA LYS A 143 28.82 28.07 -7.08
C LYS A 143 29.96 28.25 -8.08
N GLU A 144 30.49 27.18 -8.66
CA GLU A 144 31.52 27.28 -9.69
C GLU A 144 31.02 27.98 -10.96
N ALA A 145 29.81 27.65 -11.44
CA ALA A 145 29.23 28.32 -12.60
C ALA A 145 29.02 29.83 -12.36
N SER A 146 28.60 30.22 -11.16
CA SER A 146 28.44 31.64 -10.79
C SER A 146 29.77 32.37 -10.60
N SER A 147 30.85 31.65 -10.27
CA SER A 147 32.19 32.25 -10.16
C SER A 147 32.84 32.50 -11.53
N ILE A 148 32.22 32.06 -12.62
CA ILE A 148 32.77 32.13 -13.99
C ILE A 148 32.06 33.23 -14.85
N GLY A 149 31.14 34.04 -14.32
CA GLY A 149 30.65 35.23 -15.06
C GLY A 149 29.86 36.27 -14.23
N PRO A 150 29.91 37.58 -14.58
CA PRO A 150 29.97 38.09 -15.96
C PRO A 150 31.25 38.86 -16.32
N ILE A 151 31.74 38.61 -17.55
CA ILE A 151 32.53 39.57 -18.35
C ILE A 151 31.52 40.37 -19.19
#